data_AF-A0A0Q8WBV4-F1
#
_entry.id   AF-A0A0Q8WBV4-F1
#
_cell.length_a   1.000
_cell.length_b   1.000
_cell.length_c   1.000
_cell.angle_alpha   90.00
_cell.angle_beta   90.00
_cell.angle_gamma   90.00
#
_symmetry.space_group_name_H-M   'P 1'
#
loop_
_entity.id
_entity.type
_entity.pdbx_description
1 polymer ?
#
loop_
_entity_poly.entity_id
_entity_poly.type
_entity_poly.pdbx_seq_one_letter_code
_entity_poly.pdbx_strand_id
1 'polypeptide(L)'
;MDDARAGGPPAEPFFDEFRRLQPDVDVVLLPPEQPGDVPVTPAAEADRLAAVAVQVADDVIAACGLSVDFRFDRWEQVSEAAYEHLTRIRVDRATGGAALDDLIRVRDFLVAAGWRAKAMDTPVPWFVAETGEGLWRADVSLDGESLFVEVATAGLRLEVDPT
;
A
#
# COMPACT_ATOMS: atom_id res chain seq x y z
N MET A 1 -18.69 9.32 -41.43
CA MET A 1 -19.88 8.48 -41.26
C MET A 1 -19.39 7.29 -40.46
N ASP A 2 -19.63 7.36 -39.16
CA ASP A 2 -19.27 6.37 -38.15
C ASP A 2 -19.88 5.00 -38.46
N ASP A 3 -19.13 3.94 -38.20
CA ASP A 3 -19.68 2.77 -37.52
C ASP A 3 -18.55 1.99 -36.83
N ALA A 4 -18.30 2.38 -35.58
CA ALA A 4 -17.56 1.59 -34.60
C ALA A 4 -18.57 0.96 -33.64
N ARG A 5 -18.62 -0.38 -33.60
CA ARG A 5 -19.09 -1.32 -32.54
C ARG A 5 -19.40 -2.65 -33.24
N ALA A 6 -19.02 -3.83 -32.78
CA ALA A 6 -18.89 -4.29 -31.41
C ALA A 6 -17.87 -5.44 -31.33
N GLY A 7 -16.83 -5.28 -30.52
CA GLY A 7 -16.17 -6.41 -29.87
C GLY A 7 -16.89 -6.62 -28.55
N GLY A 8 -17.85 -7.55 -28.52
CA GLY A 8 -18.48 -7.95 -27.26
C GLY A 8 -17.46 -8.62 -26.34
N PRO A 9 -17.55 -8.45 -25.01
CA PRO A 9 -16.67 -9.15 -24.09
C PRO A 9 -16.83 -10.68 -24.26
N PRO A 10 -15.77 -11.47 -24.00
CA PRO A 10 -15.83 -12.92 -24.11
C PRO A 10 -17.00 -13.48 -23.28
N ALA A 11 -17.68 -14.50 -23.80
CA ALA A 11 -18.79 -15.16 -23.12
C ALA A 11 -18.30 -15.78 -21.80
N GLU A 12 -18.56 -15.09 -20.70
CA GLU A 12 -18.18 -15.51 -19.37
C GLU A 12 -19.35 -16.26 -18.71
N PRO A 13 -19.18 -17.56 -18.36
CA PRO A 13 -20.26 -18.43 -17.87
C PRO A 13 -21.00 -17.89 -16.65
N PHE A 14 -20.32 -17.09 -15.83
CA PHE A 14 -20.88 -16.46 -14.64
C PHE A 14 -21.94 -15.40 -14.99
N PHE A 15 -21.64 -14.52 -15.95
CA PHE A 15 -22.55 -13.44 -16.33
C PHE A 15 -23.78 -13.95 -17.09
N ASP A 16 -23.65 -15.05 -17.82
CA ASP A 16 -24.76 -15.69 -18.51
C ASP A 16 -25.76 -16.31 -17.51
N GLU A 17 -25.25 -17.00 -16.49
CA GLU A 17 -26.08 -17.55 -15.43
C GLU A 17 -26.72 -16.46 -14.56
N PHE A 18 -25.99 -15.36 -14.29
CA PHE A 18 -26.51 -14.22 -13.56
C PHE A 18 -27.67 -13.52 -14.31
N ARG A 19 -27.51 -13.28 -15.62
CA ARG A 19 -28.59 -12.71 -16.46
C ARG A 19 -29.80 -13.61 -16.55
N ARG A 20 -29.60 -14.94 -16.54
CA ARG A 20 -30.70 -15.92 -16.50
C ARG A 20 -31.51 -15.83 -15.21
N LEU A 21 -30.83 -15.62 -14.07
CA LEU A 21 -31.46 -15.55 -12.75
C LEU A 21 -32.08 -14.18 -12.47
N GLN A 22 -31.57 -13.10 -13.05
CA GLN A 22 -31.98 -11.72 -12.79
C GLN A 22 -32.15 -10.94 -14.12
N PRO A 23 -33.22 -11.22 -14.90
CA PRO A 23 -33.40 -10.64 -16.24
C PRO A 23 -33.62 -9.13 -16.24
N ASP A 24 -34.02 -8.55 -15.12
CA ASP A 24 -34.28 -7.11 -14.97
C ASP A 24 -33.03 -6.30 -14.56
N VAL A 25 -31.88 -6.95 -14.37
CA VAL A 25 -30.64 -6.32 -13.94
C VAL A 25 -29.70 -6.14 -15.14
N ASP A 26 -29.37 -4.89 -15.46
CA ASP A 26 -28.36 -4.56 -16.47
C ASP A 26 -26.95 -4.63 -15.84
N VAL A 27 -26.08 -5.46 -16.43
CA VAL A 27 -24.71 -5.65 -15.96
C VAL A 27 -23.78 -4.86 -16.85
N VAL A 28 -23.31 -3.72 -16.35
CA VAL A 28 -22.30 -2.90 -17.01
C VAL A 28 -20.92 -3.31 -16.53
N LEU A 29 -20.16 -4.00 -17.39
CA LEU A 29 -18.72 -4.21 -17.20
C LEU A 29 -18.01 -2.93 -17.62
N LEU A 30 -17.52 -2.17 -16.65
CA LEU A 30 -16.61 -1.07 -16.94
C LEU A 30 -15.26 -1.68 -17.33
N PRO A 31 -14.63 -1.27 -18.45
CA PRO A 31 -13.25 -1.62 -18.69
C PRO A 31 -12.41 -1.12 -17.50
N PRO A 32 -11.30 -1.80 -17.15
CA PRO A 32 -10.40 -1.25 -16.16
C PRO A 32 -10.09 0.20 -16.56
N GLU A 33 -10.20 1.12 -15.61
CA GLU A 33 -9.77 2.49 -15.85
C GLU A 33 -8.36 2.42 -16.41
N GLN A 34 -8.16 2.89 -17.65
CA GLN A 34 -6.80 3.04 -18.14
C GLN A 34 -6.15 4.00 -17.15
N PRO A 35 -5.05 3.61 -16.49
CA PRO A 35 -4.36 4.51 -15.59
C PRO A 35 -4.12 5.78 -16.40
N GLY A 36 -4.71 6.90 -15.97
CA GLY A 36 -4.46 8.19 -16.60
C GLY A 36 -2.96 8.40 -16.71
N ASP A 37 -2.48 9.20 -17.67
CA ASP A 37 -1.04 9.41 -17.91
C ASP A 37 -0.32 9.88 -16.64
N VAL A 38 0.06 8.94 -15.77
CA VAL A 38 0.89 9.20 -14.60
C VAL A 38 2.25 9.54 -15.19
N PRO A 39 2.80 10.73 -14.89
CA PRO A 39 4.10 11.12 -15.39
C PRO A 39 5.14 10.05 -15.04
N VAL A 40 6.00 9.74 -16.00
CA VAL A 40 7.17 8.88 -15.73
C VAL A 40 8.05 9.61 -14.72
N THR A 41 8.36 8.93 -13.63
CA THR A 41 9.23 9.38 -12.55
C THR A 41 10.68 9.12 -12.97
N PRO A 42 11.52 10.16 -13.10
CA PRO A 42 12.93 10.00 -13.42
C PRO A 42 13.67 9.17 -12.37
N ALA A 43 14.69 8.41 -12.78
CA ALA A 43 15.43 7.53 -11.87
C ALA A 43 15.97 8.25 -10.61
N ALA A 44 16.54 9.44 -10.76
CA ALA A 44 17.06 10.22 -9.63
C ALA A 44 15.97 10.66 -8.64
N GLU A 45 14.75 10.88 -9.12
CA GLU A 45 13.62 11.23 -8.26
C GLU A 45 13.08 10.00 -7.53
N ALA A 46 13.04 8.84 -8.22
CA ALA A 46 12.70 7.56 -7.60
C ALA A 46 13.68 7.20 -6.48
N ASP A 47 14.99 7.34 -6.71
CA ASP A 47 16.03 7.13 -5.71
C ASP A 47 15.87 8.06 -4.50
N ARG A 48 15.54 9.34 -4.76
CA ARG A 48 15.27 10.33 -3.71
C ARG A 48 14.08 9.91 -2.86
N LEU A 49 12.97 9.49 -3.49
CA LEU A 49 11.77 9.05 -2.79
C LEU A 49 12.01 7.77 -1.98
N ALA A 50 12.75 6.81 -2.53
CA ALA A 50 13.18 5.61 -1.80
C ALA A 50 14.01 5.98 -0.55
N ALA A 51 14.99 6.87 -0.68
CA ALA A 51 15.77 7.35 0.45
C ALA A 51 14.90 8.07 1.52
N VAL A 52 13.87 8.79 1.10
CA VAL A 52 12.91 9.42 2.01
C VAL A 52 12.04 8.38 2.73
N ALA A 53 11.58 7.33 2.06
CA ALA A 53 10.88 6.21 2.72
C ALA A 53 11.73 5.60 3.84
N VAL A 54 13.01 5.33 3.55
CA VAL A 54 13.96 4.82 4.55
C VAL A 54 14.08 5.79 5.73
N GLN A 55 14.25 7.08 5.45
CA GLN A 55 14.37 8.10 6.51
C GLN A 55 13.10 8.19 7.36
N VAL A 56 11.91 8.15 6.75
CA VAL A 56 10.63 8.19 7.47
C VAL A 56 10.47 6.97 8.37
N ALA A 57 10.82 5.77 7.89
CA ALA A 57 10.80 4.57 8.71
C ALA A 57 11.75 4.70 9.91
N ASP A 58 12.96 5.25 9.70
CA ASP A 58 13.95 5.46 10.75
C ASP A 58 13.51 6.50 11.77
N ASP A 59 12.89 7.58 11.32
CA ASP A 59 12.34 8.62 12.18
C ASP A 59 11.21 8.08 13.06
N VAL A 60 10.32 7.24 12.50
CA VAL A 60 9.25 6.57 13.28
C VAL A 60 9.84 5.68 14.37
N ILE A 61 10.80 4.82 14.01
CA ILE A 61 11.45 3.90 14.95
C ILE A 61 12.19 4.65 16.05
N ALA A 62 12.98 5.67 15.68
CA ALA A 62 13.74 6.48 16.62
C ALA A 62 12.84 7.29 17.55
N ALA A 63 11.80 7.94 17.03
CA ALA A 63 10.85 8.73 17.83
C ALA A 63 10.07 7.87 18.83
N CYS A 64 9.83 6.61 18.49
CA CYS A 64 9.16 5.65 19.37
C CYS A 64 10.12 4.94 20.35
N GLY A 65 11.43 5.24 20.30
CA GLY A 65 12.45 4.63 21.14
C GLY A 65 12.63 3.13 20.88
N LEU A 66 12.40 2.69 19.64
CA LEU A 66 12.45 1.29 19.24
C LEU A 66 13.85 0.94 18.68
N SER A 67 14.25 -0.31 18.86
CA SER A 67 15.47 -0.87 18.28
C SER A 67 15.14 -1.59 16.98
N VAL A 68 15.93 -1.37 15.92
CA VAL A 68 15.82 -2.13 14.67
C VAL A 68 16.46 -3.51 14.87
N ASP A 69 15.68 -4.58 14.72
CA ASP A 69 16.21 -5.95 14.70
C ASP A 69 16.47 -6.42 13.27
N PHE A 70 15.60 -6.04 12.33
CA PHE A 70 15.76 -6.34 10.92
C PHE A 70 15.17 -5.23 10.05
N ARG A 71 15.84 -4.94 8.92
CA ARG A 71 15.36 -4.03 7.88
C ARG A 71 15.46 -4.70 6.52
N PHE A 72 14.47 -4.43 5.67
CA PHE A 72 14.48 -4.81 4.28
C PHE A 72 13.86 -3.70 3.43
N ASP A 73 14.53 -3.37 2.34
CA ASP A 73 14.14 -2.33 1.39
C ASP A 73 13.94 -2.97 0.01
N ARG A 74 12.82 -2.71 -0.66
CA ARG A 74 12.57 -3.20 -2.03
C ARG A 74 11.66 -2.29 -2.82
N TRP A 75 11.72 -2.44 -4.14
CA TRP A 75 10.62 -2.02 -5.01
C TRP A 75 9.63 -3.18 -5.18
N GLU A 76 8.34 -2.86 -5.17
CA GLU A 76 7.25 -3.81 -5.40
C GLU A 76 6.33 -3.28 -6.49
N GLN A 77 6.02 -4.13 -7.48
CA GLN A 77 5.10 -3.77 -8.55
C GLN A 77 3.66 -3.85 -8.04
N VAL A 78 2.95 -2.73 -8.05
CA VAL A 78 1.55 -2.62 -7.58
C VAL A 78 0.54 -2.55 -8.73
N SER A 79 0.99 -2.23 -9.94
CA SER A 79 0.23 -2.40 -11.17
C SER A 79 1.17 -2.60 -12.36
N GLU A 80 0.63 -2.88 -13.55
CA GLU A 80 1.42 -3.07 -14.78
C GLU A 80 2.39 -1.90 -15.04
N ALA A 81 2.03 -0.68 -14.65
CA ALA A 81 2.82 0.53 -14.90
C ALA A 81 3.32 1.23 -13.63
N ALA A 82 3.13 0.67 -12.43
CA ALA A 82 3.47 1.36 -11.18
C ALA A 82 4.16 0.47 -10.15
N TYR A 83 5.11 1.07 -9.44
CA TYR A 83 5.91 0.45 -8.39
C TYR A 83 5.89 1.31 -7.13
N GLU A 84 5.94 0.67 -5.97
CA GLU A 84 6.13 1.32 -4.67
C GLU A 84 7.49 0.94 -4.11
N HIS A 85 8.19 1.90 -3.50
CA HIS A 85 9.34 1.56 -2.66
C HIS A 85 8.83 1.27 -1.25
N LEU A 86 9.25 0.14 -0.70
CA LEU A 86 8.89 -0.35 0.62
C LEU A 86 10.13 -0.44 1.49
N THR A 87 10.12 0.27 2.62
CA THR A 87 11.05 0.04 3.73
C THR A 87 10.30 -0.64 4.86
N ARG A 88 10.65 -1.90 5.14
CA ARG A 88 10.05 -2.68 6.23
C ARG A 88 11.06 -2.89 7.34
N ILE A 89 10.66 -2.53 8.56
CA ILE A 89 11.41 -2.75 9.79
C ILE A 89 10.66 -3.74 10.67
N ARG A 90 11.39 -4.72 11.20
CA ARG A 90 10.92 -5.63 12.25
C ARG A 90 11.57 -5.24 13.57
N VAL A 91 10.75 -5.23 14.61
CA VAL A 91 11.14 -4.99 16.00
C VAL A 91 10.62 -6.17 16.83
N ASP A 92 11.54 -6.93 17.40
CA ASP A 92 11.24 -8.11 18.19
C ASP A 92 11.10 -7.72 19.68
N ARG A 93 10.13 -8.33 20.36
CA ARG A 93 9.86 -8.12 21.78
C ARG A 93 9.85 -9.42 22.55
N ALA A 94 10.02 -9.30 23.86
CA ALA A 94 9.99 -10.44 24.77
C ALA A 94 8.57 -10.97 25.02
N THR A 95 7.54 -10.17 24.73
CA THR A 95 6.14 -10.57 24.87
C THR A 95 5.27 -9.86 23.83
N GLY A 96 4.15 -10.48 23.45
CA GLY A 96 3.14 -9.85 22.59
C GLY A 96 2.50 -8.60 23.21
N GLY A 97 2.46 -8.50 24.55
CA GLY A 97 1.98 -7.28 25.23
C GLY A 97 2.89 -6.07 24.97
N ALA A 98 4.20 -6.27 25.04
CA ALA A 98 5.16 -5.21 24.72
C ALA A 98 5.10 -4.81 23.23
N ALA A 99 4.88 -5.77 22.33
CA ALA A 99 4.70 -5.48 20.91
C ALA A 99 3.42 -4.64 20.66
N LEU A 100 2.33 -4.94 21.37
CA LEU A 100 1.09 -4.16 21.31
C LEU A 100 1.26 -2.74 21.86
N ASP A 101 1.98 -2.57 22.97
CA ASP A 101 2.28 -1.23 23.52
C ASP A 101 3.08 -0.38 22.52
N ASP A 102 4.03 -1.00 21.82
CA ASP A 102 4.80 -0.31 20.77
C ASP A 102 3.95 0.00 19.53
N LEU A 103 3.03 -0.87 19.12
CA LEU A 103 2.07 -0.57 18.05
C LEU A 103 1.24 0.67 18.39
N ILE A 104 0.74 0.77 19.61
CA ILE A 104 -0.02 1.94 20.08
C ILE A 104 0.87 3.19 20.07
N ARG A 105 2.12 3.07 20.52
CA ARG A 105 3.08 4.18 20.50
C ARG A 105 3.35 4.69 19.08
N VAL A 106 3.55 3.78 18.12
CA VAL A 106 3.75 4.14 16.70
C VAL A 106 2.51 4.82 16.14
N ARG A 107 1.31 4.31 16.43
CA ARG A 107 0.04 4.94 16.02
C ARG A 107 -0.05 6.37 16.55
N ASP A 108 0.17 6.56 17.84
CA ASP A 108 0.01 7.85 18.50
C ASP A 108 1.04 8.85 17.99
N PHE A 109 2.28 8.41 17.72
CA PHE A 109 3.30 9.22 17.07
C PHE A 109 2.86 9.67 15.66
N LEU A 110 2.41 8.75 14.81
CA LEU A 110 1.98 9.06 13.44
C LEU A 110 0.79 10.03 13.43
N VAL A 111 -0.20 9.82 14.31
CA VAL A 111 -1.35 10.73 14.45
C VAL A 111 -0.89 12.10 14.93
N ALA A 112 0.02 12.18 15.90
CA ALA A 112 0.59 13.45 16.36
C ALA A 112 1.38 14.17 15.25
N ALA A 113 2.00 13.41 14.34
CA ALA A 113 2.68 13.91 13.15
C ALA A 113 1.71 14.30 12.00
N GLY A 114 0.39 14.22 12.22
CA GLY A 114 -0.63 14.63 11.26
C GLY A 114 -1.05 13.55 10.26
N TRP A 115 -0.61 12.29 10.45
CA TRP A 115 -1.05 11.17 9.63
C TRP A 115 -2.46 10.74 10.03
N ARG A 116 -3.22 10.26 9.05
CA ARG A 116 -4.55 9.69 9.25
C ARG A 116 -4.41 8.18 9.45
N ALA A 117 -4.43 7.74 10.70
CA ALA A 117 -4.40 6.32 11.04
C ALA A 117 -5.80 5.70 11.05
N LYS A 118 -5.93 4.52 10.44
CA LYS A 118 -7.15 3.71 10.39
C LYS A 118 -6.82 2.27 10.78
N ALA A 119 -7.50 1.76 11.81
CA ALA A 119 -7.41 0.36 12.18
C ALA A 119 -8.01 -0.54 11.09
N MET A 120 -7.40 -1.69 10.87
CA MET A 120 -7.86 -2.70 9.91
C MET A 120 -8.66 -3.78 10.63
N ASP A 121 -9.71 -4.27 9.98
CA ASP A 121 -10.53 -5.36 10.51
C ASP A 121 -9.87 -6.71 10.17
N THR A 122 -8.86 -7.06 10.95
CA THR A 122 -8.05 -8.28 10.76
C THR A 122 -7.88 -9.04 12.08
N PRO A 123 -7.62 -10.36 12.03
CA PRO A 123 -7.43 -11.17 13.24
C PRO A 123 -6.21 -10.75 14.10
N VAL A 124 -5.21 -10.12 13.47
CA VAL A 124 -4.04 -9.55 14.15
C VAL A 124 -4.19 -8.03 14.24
N PRO A 125 -3.70 -7.38 15.32
CA PRO A 125 -3.67 -5.93 15.40
C PRO A 125 -2.87 -5.31 14.26
N TRP A 126 -3.55 -4.43 13.52
CA TRP A 126 -3.00 -3.77 12.34
C TRP A 126 -3.71 -2.42 12.14
N PHE A 127 -2.94 -1.39 11.82
CA PHE A 127 -3.48 -0.17 11.23
C PHE A 127 -2.67 0.30 10.03
N VAL A 128 -3.33 1.06 9.15
CA VAL A 128 -2.69 1.80 8.06
C VAL A 128 -2.76 3.28 8.40
N ALA A 129 -1.67 4.00 8.21
CA ALA A 129 -1.62 5.45 8.34
C ALA A 129 -1.18 6.08 7.02
N GLU A 130 -1.82 7.18 6.64
CA GLU A 130 -1.51 7.90 5.40
C GLU A 130 -1.31 9.39 5.66
N THR A 131 -0.43 10.01 4.88
CA THR A 131 -0.33 11.47 4.84
C THR A 131 -1.55 12.08 4.11
N GLY A 132 -1.87 13.34 4.39
CA GLY A 132 -3.10 13.98 3.86
C GLY A 132 -3.20 14.03 2.32
N GLU A 133 -2.08 13.94 1.62
CA GLU A 133 -1.98 13.90 0.15
C GLU A 133 -1.85 12.47 -0.41
N GLY A 134 -1.81 11.44 0.45
CA GLY A 134 -1.65 10.05 0.03
C GLY A 134 -0.26 9.69 -0.51
N LEU A 135 0.72 10.60 -0.35
CA LEU A 135 2.09 10.42 -0.85
C LEU A 135 2.87 9.31 -0.13
N TRP A 136 2.51 9.08 1.12
CA TRP A 136 3.16 8.13 2.00
C TRP A 136 2.12 7.33 2.75
N ARG A 137 2.39 6.03 2.84
CA ARG A 137 1.63 5.06 3.63
C ARG A 137 2.55 4.38 4.62
N ALA A 138 2.08 4.21 5.84
CA ALA A 138 2.72 3.40 6.86
C ALA A 138 1.77 2.25 7.23
N ASP A 139 2.24 1.03 7.05
CA ASP A 139 1.54 -0.19 7.43
C ASP A 139 2.18 -0.76 8.70
N VAL A 140 1.40 -0.86 9.77
CA VAL A 140 1.92 -1.24 11.09
C VAL A 140 1.12 -2.40 11.64
N SER A 141 1.78 -3.54 11.83
CA SER A 141 1.14 -4.81 12.16
C SER A 141 1.93 -5.63 13.18
N LEU A 142 1.26 -6.58 13.82
CA LEU A 142 1.88 -7.56 14.71
C LEU A 142 1.88 -8.96 14.11
N ASP A 143 2.95 -9.70 14.39
CA ASP A 143 3.01 -11.16 14.27
C ASP A 143 3.62 -11.75 15.54
N GLY A 144 2.77 -12.26 16.44
CA GLY A 144 3.19 -12.76 17.74
C GLY A 144 3.87 -11.68 18.59
N GLU A 145 5.18 -11.82 18.77
CA GLU A 145 6.01 -10.91 19.58
C GLU A 145 6.78 -9.89 18.72
N SER A 146 6.52 -9.88 17.40
CA SER A 146 7.17 -8.97 16.45
C SER A 146 6.22 -7.86 16.05
N LEU A 147 6.72 -6.63 16.07
CA LEU A 147 6.11 -5.46 15.43
C LEU A 147 6.75 -5.27 14.05
N PHE A 148 5.92 -5.04 13.04
CA PHE A 148 6.36 -4.60 11.72
C PHE A 148 5.90 -3.17 11.48
N VAL A 149 6.83 -2.35 10.99
CA VAL A 149 6.57 -1.00 10.50
C VAL A 149 7.06 -0.96 9.06
N GLU A 150 6.14 -0.81 8.12
CA GLU A 150 6.44 -0.72 6.70
C GLU A 150 6.05 0.67 6.20
N VAL A 151 6.99 1.39 5.60
CA VAL A 151 6.73 2.69 4.96
C VAL A 151 6.84 2.53 3.47
N ALA A 152 5.80 2.96 2.77
CA ALA A 152 5.65 2.88 1.33
C ALA A 152 5.55 4.27 0.71
N THR A 153 6.18 4.46 -0.44
CA THR A 153 5.85 5.57 -1.35
C THR A 153 4.46 5.34 -1.95
N ALA A 154 3.83 6.39 -2.48
CA ALA A 154 2.76 6.22 -3.46
C ALA A 154 3.25 5.41 -4.68
N GLY A 155 2.32 4.82 -5.44
CA GLY A 155 2.63 4.13 -6.69
C GLY A 155 3.25 5.08 -7.74
N LEU A 156 4.46 4.76 -8.18
CA LEU A 156 5.24 5.53 -9.15
C LEU A 156 5.38 4.78 -10.47
N ARG A 157 5.16 5.48 -11.58
CA ARG A 157 5.58 4.98 -12.89
C ARG A 157 7.06 5.25 -13.08
N LEU A 158 7.90 4.22 -13.05
CA LEU A 158 9.36 4.40 -13.10
C LEU A 158 9.90 4.50 -14.52
N GLU A 159 10.96 5.28 -14.71
CA GLU A 159 11.70 5.38 -15.97
C GLU A 159 12.44 4.07 -16.32
N VAL A 160 12.91 3.36 -15.28
CA VAL A 160 13.64 2.10 -15.38
C VAL A 160 12.96 1.08 -14.50
N ASP A 161 12.76 -0.13 -15.02
CA ASP A 161 12.24 -1.26 -14.24
C ASP A 161 13.25 -1.65 -13.14
N PRO A 162 12.86 -1.65 -11.85
CA PRO A 162 13.76 -1.93 -10.74
C PRO A 162 13.96 -3.43 -10.46
N THR A 163 13.34 -4.34 -11.21
CA THR A 163 13.47 -5.80 -11.04
C THR A 163 14.72 -6.41 -11.65
#